data_AF-G7HU21-F1
#
_entry.id   AF-G7HU21-F1
#
_cell.length_a   1.000
_cell.length_b   1.000
_cell.length_c   1.000
_cell.angle_alpha   90.00
_cell.angle_beta   90.00
_cell.angle_gamma   90.00
#
_symmetry.space_group_name_H-M   'P 1'
#
loop_
_entity.id
_entity.type
_entity.pdbx_description
1 polymer ?
#
loop_
_entity_poly.entity_id
_entity_poly.type
_entity_poly.pdbx_seq_one_letter_code
_entity_poly.pdbx_strand_id
1 'polypeptide(L)'
;MASLALAGTAACSSEDGEPATETAETFAAEAGEDSGDAETSEASENITVSHAYGETEVPLNPESIATLDGTWSNALGELGVDITMALTVSQLEDGGPWADYAAENTASYDTAAGESILANIEKIAAQKPDVILAGYLPDQDAYDKLSKIAPTVGVVGGGLVNDWREATLIAGQITDRESEAQAAIDEVDAQIEAVREAHPGLEGATGAFVQISPQGFAVVTEDTDPANEFLSDLGVIVPAEIKEAGQDGGRAFISEENIGIFNTDMLLSWPTGADPADAQGWNELEPVKNDTVFSADFITANAIGTPTVQSVPWALEQLEPTLQRLDEVRS
;
A
#
# COMPACT_ATOMS: atom_id res chain seq x y z
N MET A 1 23.62 9.35 -51.04
CA MET A 1 23.85 7.91 -51.31
C MET A 1 22.77 7.17 -50.52
N ALA A 2 21.58 6.86 -51.04
CA ALA A 2 21.20 5.95 -52.13
C ALA A 2 21.61 4.48 -51.90
N SER A 3 20.77 3.71 -51.21
CA SER A 3 20.26 2.35 -51.59
C SER A 3 19.46 1.78 -50.40
N LEU A 4 18.13 1.59 -50.44
CA LEU A 4 17.31 0.62 -51.21
C LEU A 4 17.51 -0.82 -50.68
N ALA A 5 16.70 -1.28 -49.70
CA ALA A 5 15.45 -2.06 -49.83
C ALA A 5 15.59 -3.44 -50.52
N LEU A 6 15.22 -4.53 -49.84
CA LEU A 6 14.19 -5.48 -50.31
C LEU A 6 13.78 -6.51 -49.25
N ALA A 7 12.47 -6.72 -49.17
CA ALA A 7 11.76 -7.73 -48.39
C ALA A 7 11.73 -9.10 -49.11
N GLY A 8 11.38 -10.16 -48.38
CA GLY A 8 11.04 -11.46 -48.94
C GLY A 8 10.36 -12.37 -47.91
N THR A 9 9.03 -12.42 -47.95
CA THR A 9 8.18 -13.43 -47.31
C THR A 9 8.05 -14.66 -48.22
N ALA A 10 8.01 -15.86 -47.63
CA ALA A 10 7.41 -17.06 -48.23
C ALA A 10 7.03 -18.07 -47.13
N ALA A 11 5.83 -18.63 -47.27
CA ALA A 11 5.17 -19.57 -46.36
C ALA A 11 5.01 -20.97 -47.02
N CYS A 12 4.52 -21.93 -46.22
CA CYS A 12 4.05 -23.30 -46.53
C CYS A 12 5.18 -24.36 -46.70
N SER A 13 5.07 -25.63 -46.29
CA SER A 13 3.92 -26.50 -45.95
C SER A 13 4.41 -27.72 -45.14
N SER A 14 3.49 -28.36 -44.43
CA SER A 14 3.56 -29.65 -43.70
C SER A 14 3.68 -30.90 -44.60
N GLU A 15 4.24 -31.99 -44.06
CA GLU A 15 3.69 -33.38 -43.95
C GLU A 15 4.75 -34.50 -43.93
N ASP A 16 4.38 -35.55 -43.19
CA ASP A 16 5.04 -36.78 -42.73
C ASP A 16 5.80 -37.66 -43.75
N GLY A 17 6.71 -38.50 -43.22
CA GLY A 17 7.01 -39.83 -43.79
C GLY A 17 8.46 -40.31 -43.71
N GLU A 18 8.80 -41.09 -42.67
CA GLU A 18 9.88 -42.11 -42.68
C GLU A 18 9.47 -43.33 -43.56
N PRO A 19 10.35 -44.32 -43.93
CA PRO A 19 11.39 -44.95 -43.07
C PRO A 19 12.68 -45.54 -43.74
N ALA A 20 13.56 -46.06 -42.88
CA ALA A 20 14.49 -47.21 -43.02
C ALA A 20 15.77 -47.03 -43.91
N THR A 21 16.97 -47.58 -43.60
CA THR A 21 17.33 -48.84 -42.90
C THR A 21 18.82 -48.87 -42.49
N GLU A 22 19.11 -49.62 -41.40
CA GLU A 22 20.33 -50.45 -41.08
C GLU A 22 21.72 -49.78 -40.94
N THR A 23 22.57 -50.03 -39.93
CA THR A 23 22.88 -51.18 -39.03
C THR A 23 23.57 -50.60 -37.77
N ALA A 24 23.16 -50.82 -36.53
CA ALA A 24 23.30 -52.02 -35.67
C ALA A 24 24.74 -52.41 -35.29
N GLU A 25 25.22 -51.95 -34.12
CA GLU A 25 26.07 -52.74 -33.22
C GLU A 25 25.60 -52.56 -31.77
N THR A 26 25.37 -53.71 -31.13
CA THR A 26 24.87 -53.87 -29.76
C THR A 26 26.04 -54.18 -28.84
N PHE A 27 26.13 -53.55 -27.66
CA PHE A 27 26.72 -54.19 -26.48
C PHE A 27 26.11 -53.68 -25.17
N ALA A 28 25.53 -54.65 -24.44
CA ALA A 28 25.38 -54.80 -23.00
C ALA A 28 24.79 -53.68 -22.13
N ALA A 29 23.62 -54.00 -21.57
CA ALA A 29 23.01 -53.35 -20.42
C ALA A 29 23.78 -53.69 -19.12
N GLU A 30 24.13 -52.65 -18.36
CA GLU A 30 24.44 -52.73 -16.94
C GLU A 30 23.34 -51.95 -16.19
N ALA A 31 22.66 -52.64 -15.27
CA ALA A 31 21.71 -52.05 -14.35
C ALA A 31 22.49 -51.28 -13.29
N GLY A 32 22.46 -49.95 -13.36
CA GLY A 32 22.87 -49.06 -12.28
C GLY A 32 21.62 -48.60 -11.53
N GLU A 33 21.49 -49.03 -10.28
CA GLU A 33 20.65 -48.38 -9.28
C GLU A 33 21.15 -46.94 -9.09
N ASP A 34 20.39 -45.96 -9.59
CA ASP A 34 20.58 -44.54 -9.27
C ASP A 34 19.61 -44.19 -8.15
N SER A 35 20.12 -44.26 -6.92
CA SER A 35 19.49 -43.76 -5.70
C SER A 35 20.23 -42.49 -5.26
N GLY A 36 19.48 -41.40 -5.11
CA GLY A 36 19.92 -40.12 -4.54
C GLY A 36 20.57 -39.22 -5.59
N ASP A 37 20.00 -38.07 -5.92
CA ASP A 37 19.77 -37.00 -4.97
C ASP A 37 18.51 -36.23 -5.35
N ALA A 38 17.45 -36.36 -4.55
CA ALA A 38 16.45 -35.30 -4.50
C ALA A 38 17.11 -34.21 -3.67
N GLU A 39 17.64 -33.17 -4.33
CA GLU A 39 17.94 -31.90 -3.66
C GLU A 39 16.64 -31.46 -2.97
N THR A 40 16.52 -31.79 -1.70
CA THR A 40 15.69 -31.04 -0.78
C THR A 40 16.24 -29.63 -0.82
N SER A 41 15.59 -28.76 -1.61
CA SER A 41 15.73 -27.32 -1.47
C SER A 41 15.57 -27.03 0.02
N GLU A 42 16.66 -26.72 0.71
CA GLU A 42 16.56 -26.14 2.04
C GLU A 42 15.68 -24.90 1.89
N ALA A 43 14.59 -24.84 2.65
CA ALA A 43 13.77 -23.64 2.70
C ALA A 43 14.70 -22.49 3.11
N SER A 44 14.68 -21.39 2.34
CA SER A 44 15.51 -20.23 2.63
C SER A 44 15.23 -19.76 4.06
N GLU A 45 16.28 -19.66 4.90
CA GLU A 45 16.14 -19.19 6.28
C GLU A 45 15.72 -17.72 6.35
N ASN A 46 15.87 -16.98 5.24
CA ASN A 46 15.49 -15.58 5.11
C ASN A 46 14.65 -15.32 3.84
N ILE A 47 13.88 -14.23 3.89
CA ILE A 47 13.19 -13.61 2.76
C ILE A 47 13.85 -12.26 2.48
N THR A 48 14.26 -12.03 1.22
CA THR A 48 14.74 -10.71 0.78
C THR A 48 13.54 -9.79 0.54
N VAL A 49 13.46 -8.68 1.26
CA VAL A 49 12.41 -7.68 1.11
C VAL A 49 12.98 -6.41 0.48
N SER A 50 12.42 -6.00 -0.65
CA SER A 50 12.71 -4.71 -1.30
C SER A 50 11.88 -3.60 -0.68
N HIS A 51 12.50 -2.46 -0.38
CA HIS A 51 11.84 -1.30 0.22
C HIS A 51 12.56 0.01 -0.17
N ALA A 52 12.06 1.16 0.28
CA ALA A 52 12.57 2.50 -0.05
C ALA A 52 14.06 2.77 0.27
N TYR A 53 14.73 1.87 1.01
CA TYR A 53 16.13 1.98 1.42
C TYR A 53 17.03 0.90 0.78
N GLY A 54 16.51 0.10 -0.14
CA GLY A 54 17.21 -1.01 -0.80
C GLY A 54 16.56 -2.36 -0.50
N GLU A 55 17.38 -3.35 -0.18
CA GLU A 55 16.93 -4.71 0.15
C GLU A 55 17.40 -5.08 1.56
N THR A 56 16.54 -5.80 2.29
CA THR A 56 16.84 -6.35 3.61
C THR A 56 16.52 -7.84 3.65
N GLU A 57 17.46 -8.64 4.15
CA GLU A 57 17.25 -10.05 4.48
C GLU A 57 16.49 -10.14 5.82
N VAL A 58 15.24 -10.62 5.77
CA VAL A 58 14.38 -10.80 6.94
C VAL A 58 14.32 -12.28 7.30
N PRO A 59 14.54 -12.68 8.56
CA PRO A 59 14.42 -14.09 8.96
C PRO A 59 13.00 -14.61 8.73
N LEU A 60 12.88 -15.84 8.23
CA LEU A 60 11.60 -16.53 8.14
C LEU A 60 11.11 -16.91 9.54
N ASN A 61 9.83 -16.64 9.84
CA ASN A 61 9.20 -16.86 11.14
C ASN A 61 9.95 -16.21 12.31
N PRO A 62 10.13 -14.87 12.32
CA PRO A 62 10.77 -14.17 13.43
C PRO A 62 9.99 -14.39 14.75
N GLU A 63 10.71 -14.63 15.86
CA GLU A 63 10.08 -14.79 17.18
C GLU A 63 9.75 -13.43 17.81
N SER A 64 10.52 -12.39 17.47
CA SER A 64 10.30 -11.04 17.97
C SER A 64 10.15 -10.01 16.85
N ILE A 65 8.95 -9.45 16.71
CA ILE A 65 8.62 -8.46 15.68
C ILE A 65 8.34 -7.11 16.32
N ALA A 66 8.98 -6.05 15.81
CA ALA A 66 8.65 -4.67 16.14
C ALA A 66 8.01 -3.96 14.93
N THR A 67 6.79 -3.47 15.07
CA THR A 67 6.09 -2.67 14.06
C THR A 67 6.12 -1.20 14.41
N LEU A 68 6.46 -0.33 13.46
CA LEU A 68 6.52 1.13 13.68
C LEU A 68 5.42 1.92 12.97
N ASP A 69 4.52 1.23 12.29
CA ASP A 69 3.31 1.82 11.71
C ASP A 69 2.09 0.88 11.83
N GLY A 70 0.91 1.43 11.48
CA GLY A 70 -0.35 0.71 11.49
C GLY A 70 -0.47 -0.35 10.39
N THR A 71 0.13 -0.12 9.21
CA THR A 71 0.04 -1.05 8.08
C THR A 71 0.63 -2.41 8.44
N TRP A 72 1.83 -2.45 9.01
CA TRP A 72 2.45 -3.69 9.47
C TRP A 72 1.72 -4.32 10.66
N SER A 73 1.26 -3.49 11.61
CA SER A 73 0.55 -3.99 12.80
C SER A 73 -0.78 -4.66 12.44
N ASN A 74 -1.56 -4.03 11.54
CA ASN A 74 -2.82 -4.59 11.07
C ASN A 74 -2.61 -5.82 10.18
N ALA A 75 -1.59 -5.82 9.31
CA ALA A 75 -1.26 -7.00 8.50
C ALA A 75 -0.93 -8.23 9.36
N LEU A 76 -0.07 -8.07 10.37
CA LEU A 76 0.29 -9.16 11.28
C LEU A 76 -0.88 -9.59 12.17
N GLY A 77 -1.69 -8.63 12.63
CA GLY A 77 -2.92 -8.89 13.37
C GLY A 77 -3.91 -9.75 12.59
N GLU A 78 -4.16 -9.39 11.34
CA GLU A 78 -5.03 -10.14 10.42
C GLU A 78 -4.56 -11.58 10.22
N LEU A 79 -3.25 -11.79 10.20
CA LEU A 79 -2.63 -13.11 10.09
C LEU A 79 -2.57 -13.88 11.43
N GLY A 80 -3.01 -13.27 12.54
CA GLY A 80 -2.94 -13.85 13.87
C GLY A 80 -1.50 -14.07 14.35
N VAL A 81 -0.59 -13.15 14.00
CA VAL A 81 0.82 -13.18 14.40
C VAL A 81 1.02 -12.25 15.60
N ASP A 82 1.69 -12.75 16.63
CA ASP A 82 2.00 -12.00 17.84
C ASP A 82 3.04 -10.89 17.57
N ILE A 83 2.76 -9.67 18.04
CA ILE A 83 3.66 -8.52 17.90
C ILE A 83 4.37 -8.28 19.23
N THR A 84 5.71 -8.29 19.26
CA THR A 84 6.44 -8.00 20.50
C THR A 84 6.32 -6.52 20.87
N MET A 85 6.41 -5.65 19.87
CA MET A 85 6.27 -4.21 20.07
C MET A 85 5.57 -3.52 18.92
N ALA A 86 4.50 -2.79 19.24
CA ALA A 86 3.85 -1.87 18.32
C ALA A 86 4.15 -0.42 18.75
N LEU A 87 4.58 0.40 17.81
CA LEU A 87 4.66 1.85 17.97
C LEU A 87 3.52 2.50 17.18
N THR A 88 2.63 3.22 17.87
CA THR A 88 1.47 3.88 17.27
C THR A 88 1.58 5.40 17.35
N VAL A 89 0.83 6.11 16.50
CA VAL A 89 0.62 7.55 16.69
C VAL A 89 -0.36 7.73 17.85
N SER A 90 -0.05 8.62 18.79
CA SER A 90 -0.82 8.78 20.04
C SER A 90 -2.32 9.05 19.84
N GLN A 91 -2.68 9.72 18.75
CA GLN A 91 -4.06 10.04 18.40
C GLN A 91 -4.87 8.83 17.90
N LEU A 92 -4.21 7.74 17.52
CA LEU A 92 -4.86 6.45 17.20
C LEU A 92 -4.93 5.52 18.41
N GLU A 93 -4.49 5.95 19.60
CA GLU A 93 -4.41 5.12 20.80
C GLU A 93 -3.71 3.78 20.51
N ASP A 94 -4.44 2.67 20.57
CA ASP A 94 -3.96 1.30 20.35
C ASP A 94 -4.04 0.86 18.85
N GLY A 95 -4.10 1.81 17.90
CA GLY A 95 -4.02 1.53 16.45
C GLY A 95 -5.22 1.96 15.62
N GLY A 96 -6.21 2.64 16.22
CA GLY A 96 -7.44 3.08 15.58
C GLY A 96 -8.63 2.14 15.86
N PRO A 97 -9.87 2.56 15.53
CA PRO A 97 -11.08 1.77 15.79
C PRO A 97 -11.19 0.47 14.98
N TRP A 98 -10.40 0.33 13.92
CA TRP A 98 -10.30 -0.88 13.11
C TRP A 98 -9.24 -1.85 13.60
N ALA A 99 -8.38 -1.44 14.54
CA ALA A 99 -7.26 -2.27 14.96
C ALA A 99 -7.74 -3.56 15.62
N ASP A 100 -7.40 -4.68 14.99
CA ASP A 100 -7.56 -6.02 15.53
C ASP A 100 -6.20 -6.72 15.53
N TYR A 101 -5.36 -6.30 16.47
CA TYR A 101 -4.07 -6.93 16.78
C TYR A 101 -3.76 -6.80 18.26
N ALA A 102 -2.88 -7.67 18.77
CA ALA A 102 -2.35 -7.57 20.11
C ALA A 102 -0.83 -7.43 20.05
N ALA A 103 -0.30 -6.47 20.81
CA ALA A 103 1.14 -6.32 21.02
C ALA A 103 1.49 -6.53 22.50
N GLU A 104 2.60 -7.21 22.78
CA GLU A 104 3.07 -7.40 24.15
C GLU A 104 3.46 -6.07 24.82
N ASN A 105 4.03 -5.16 24.02
CA ASN A 105 4.43 -3.83 24.42
C ASN A 105 3.91 -2.81 23.41
N THR A 106 3.19 -1.80 23.89
CA THR A 106 2.79 -0.66 23.07
C THR A 106 3.52 0.59 23.51
N ALA A 107 4.05 1.34 22.56
CA ALA A 107 4.49 2.72 22.76
C ALA A 107 3.77 3.62 21.76
N SER A 108 3.73 4.90 22.06
CA SER A 108 3.24 5.89 21.11
C SER A 108 4.17 7.10 21.02
N TYR A 109 3.99 7.87 19.95
CA TYR A 109 4.64 9.16 19.74
C TYR A 109 3.62 10.18 19.28
N ASP A 110 3.84 11.44 19.66
CA ASP A 110 2.96 12.56 19.30
C ASP A 110 3.56 13.37 18.14
N THR A 111 3.04 13.13 16.94
CA THR A 111 3.44 13.90 15.74
C THR A 111 3.07 15.38 15.85
N ALA A 112 1.98 15.72 16.54
CA ALA A 112 1.59 17.12 16.74
C ALA A 112 2.52 17.85 17.72
N ALA A 113 3.16 17.12 18.63
CA ALA A 113 4.25 17.61 19.48
C ALA A 113 5.63 17.62 18.77
N GLY A 114 5.71 17.16 17.52
CA GLY A 114 6.96 17.03 16.76
C GLY A 114 7.83 15.86 17.21
N GLU A 115 7.28 14.89 17.92
CA GLU A 115 7.98 13.66 18.26
C GLU A 115 8.18 12.79 17.01
N SER A 116 9.36 12.20 16.91
CA SER A 116 9.70 11.22 15.87
C SER A 116 9.72 9.83 16.48
N ILE A 117 9.54 8.80 15.65
CA ILE A 117 9.77 7.39 16.01
C ILE A 117 11.11 7.17 16.73
N LEU A 118 12.15 7.96 16.42
CA LEU A 118 13.47 7.85 17.03
C LEU A 118 13.49 8.21 18.51
N ALA A 119 12.48 8.92 19.01
CA ALA A 119 12.29 9.14 20.45
C ALA A 119 12.07 7.82 21.22
N ASN A 120 11.62 6.77 20.52
CA ASN A 120 11.37 5.45 21.08
C ASN A 120 12.45 4.42 20.74
N ILE A 121 13.58 4.83 20.14
CA ILE A 121 14.63 3.88 19.71
C ILE A 121 15.18 3.00 20.83
N GLU A 122 15.37 3.55 22.03
CA GLU A 122 15.84 2.78 23.18
C GLU A 122 14.80 1.74 23.64
N LYS A 123 13.50 2.06 23.51
CA LYS A 123 12.42 1.11 23.82
C LYS A 123 12.38 -0.01 22.79
N ILE A 124 12.52 0.30 21.50
CA ILE A 124 12.60 -0.67 20.41
C ILE A 124 13.79 -1.61 20.66
N ALA A 125 14.97 -1.05 20.92
CA ALA A 125 16.18 -1.84 21.20
C ALA A 125 16.06 -2.74 22.44
N ALA A 126 15.30 -2.31 23.47
CA ALA A 126 15.10 -3.09 24.68
C ALA A 126 14.33 -4.40 24.44
N GLN A 127 13.49 -4.45 23.41
CA GLN A 127 12.72 -5.65 23.04
C GLN A 127 13.54 -6.69 22.27
N LYS A 128 14.70 -6.29 21.72
CA LYS A 128 15.59 -7.15 20.92
C LYS A 128 14.84 -7.83 19.76
N PRO A 129 14.20 -7.07 18.87
CA PRO A 129 13.48 -7.64 17.75
C PRO A 129 14.40 -8.41 16.81
N ASP A 130 13.88 -9.46 16.19
CA ASP A 130 14.49 -10.16 15.06
C ASP A 130 14.28 -9.39 13.76
N VAL A 131 13.22 -8.59 13.67
CA VAL A 131 12.91 -7.70 12.55
C VAL A 131 12.18 -6.43 13.01
N ILE A 132 12.48 -5.30 12.37
CA ILE A 132 11.77 -4.03 12.52
C ILE A 132 11.03 -3.73 11.22
N LEU A 133 9.70 -3.71 11.28
CA LEU A 133 8.83 -3.34 10.17
C LEU A 133 8.41 -1.89 10.35
N ALA A 134 9.09 -0.97 9.67
CA ALA A 134 9.06 0.45 10.02
C ALA A 134 8.07 1.28 9.18
N GLY A 135 8.05 1.09 7.87
CA GLY A 135 7.36 2.01 6.95
C GLY A 135 8.12 3.33 6.75
N TYR A 136 7.41 4.46 6.84
CA TYR A 136 7.99 5.79 6.59
C TYR A 136 9.05 6.15 7.62
N LEU A 137 10.23 6.54 7.13
CA LEU A 137 11.34 7.04 7.92
C LEU A 137 11.75 8.42 7.39
N PRO A 138 12.14 9.38 8.26
CA PRO A 138 12.39 10.75 7.84
C PRO A 138 13.68 10.90 7.00
N ASP A 139 14.68 10.05 7.22
CA ASP A 139 15.98 10.11 6.54
C ASP A 139 16.76 8.80 6.66
N GLN A 140 17.89 8.73 5.96
CA GLN A 140 18.82 7.60 6.00
C GLN A 140 19.41 7.38 7.41
N ASP A 141 19.61 8.42 8.21
CA ASP A 141 20.18 8.28 9.55
C ASP A 141 19.20 7.56 10.51
N ALA A 142 17.90 7.81 10.36
CA ALA A 142 16.86 7.05 11.06
C ALA A 142 16.91 5.56 10.69
N TYR A 143 16.98 5.25 9.40
CA TYR A 143 17.10 3.87 8.91
C TYR A 143 18.36 3.17 9.42
N ASP A 144 19.53 3.84 9.33
CA ASP A 144 20.81 3.28 9.77
C ASP A 144 20.84 3.03 11.28
N LYS A 145 20.10 3.81 12.06
CA LYS A 145 19.97 3.61 13.52
C LYS A 145 19.11 2.39 13.85
N LEU A 146 17.99 2.21 13.16
CA LEU A 146 17.12 1.03 13.33
C LEU A 146 17.83 -0.24 12.84
N SER A 147 18.53 -0.17 11.70
CA SER A 147 19.28 -1.29 11.11
C SER A 147 20.45 -1.79 11.98
N LYS A 148 20.91 -0.99 12.95
CA LYS A 148 21.88 -1.43 13.98
C LYS A 148 21.25 -2.27 15.08
N ILE A 149 19.93 -2.25 15.21
CA ILE A 149 19.17 -3.03 16.19
C ILE A 149 18.81 -4.38 15.59
N ALA A 150 18.17 -4.38 14.41
CA ALA A 150 17.71 -5.58 13.69
C ALA A 150 17.53 -5.28 12.19
N PRO A 151 17.41 -6.30 11.31
CA PRO A 151 16.89 -6.14 9.95
C PRO A 151 15.68 -5.19 9.92
N THR A 152 15.73 -4.14 9.10
CA THR A 152 14.73 -3.07 9.09
C THR A 152 14.12 -2.93 7.70
N VAL A 153 12.80 -3.04 7.60
CA VAL A 153 12.05 -2.84 6.37
C VAL A 153 11.44 -1.44 6.38
N GLY A 154 11.81 -0.61 5.40
CA GLY A 154 11.22 0.72 5.18
C GLY A 154 9.88 0.64 4.45
N VAL A 155 9.52 1.69 3.71
CA VAL A 155 8.30 1.71 2.89
C VAL A 155 8.38 0.68 1.75
N VAL A 156 7.32 -0.10 1.55
CA VAL A 156 7.08 -1.02 0.41
C VAL A 156 6.01 -0.45 -0.53
N GLY A 157 5.92 -0.88 -1.79
CA GLY A 157 4.93 -0.32 -2.75
C GLY A 157 5.35 0.93 -3.53
N GLY A 158 6.58 1.43 -3.35
CA GLY A 158 7.15 2.48 -4.20
C GLY A 158 6.76 3.93 -3.88
N GLY A 159 6.04 4.16 -2.77
CA GLY A 159 5.63 5.50 -2.30
C GLY A 159 6.31 5.98 -1.02
N LEU A 160 5.66 6.94 -0.34
CA LEU A 160 6.03 7.40 1.01
C LEU A 160 5.25 6.68 2.12
N VAL A 161 4.25 5.90 1.74
CA VAL A 161 3.38 5.10 2.59
C VAL A 161 3.39 3.69 2.02
N ASN A 162 3.30 2.68 2.90
CA ASN A 162 3.23 1.29 2.44
C ASN A 162 1.98 1.07 1.59
N ASP A 163 2.13 0.40 0.45
CA ASP A 163 1.00 -0.31 -0.15
C ASP A 163 0.55 -1.41 0.82
N TRP A 164 -0.73 -1.41 1.16
CA TRP A 164 -1.25 -2.31 2.19
C TRP A 164 -1.34 -3.74 1.69
N ARG A 165 -1.54 -3.96 0.38
CA ARG A 165 -1.58 -5.31 -0.19
C ARG A 165 -0.17 -5.90 -0.18
N GLU A 166 0.83 -5.15 -0.62
CA GLU A 166 2.24 -5.56 -0.60
C GLU A 166 2.73 -5.80 0.83
N ALA A 167 2.41 -4.92 1.78
CA ALA A 167 2.75 -5.13 3.19
C ALA A 167 2.10 -6.41 3.75
N THR A 168 0.82 -6.66 3.45
CA THR A 168 0.13 -7.89 3.88
C THR A 168 0.73 -9.14 3.23
N LEU A 169 1.09 -9.11 1.94
CA LEU A 169 1.75 -10.22 1.26
C LEU A 169 3.14 -10.50 1.86
N ILE A 170 3.94 -9.47 2.12
CA ILE A 170 5.25 -9.60 2.75
C ILE A 170 5.09 -10.14 4.18
N ALA A 171 4.11 -9.65 4.94
CA ALA A 171 3.81 -10.19 6.27
C ALA A 171 3.47 -11.68 6.20
N GLY A 172 2.69 -12.11 5.20
CA GLY A 172 2.43 -13.52 4.93
C GLY A 172 3.71 -14.31 4.64
N GLN A 173 4.57 -13.80 3.77
CA GLN A 173 5.83 -14.45 3.38
C GLN A 173 6.80 -14.62 4.57
N ILE A 174 7.01 -13.57 5.37
CA ILE A 174 7.95 -13.65 6.50
C ILE A 174 7.40 -14.48 7.66
N THR A 175 6.11 -14.84 7.65
CA THR A 175 5.45 -15.62 8.71
C THR A 175 4.89 -16.97 8.24
N ASP A 176 5.22 -17.43 7.02
CA ASP A 176 4.77 -18.70 6.42
C ASP A 176 3.23 -18.82 6.37
N ARG A 177 2.58 -17.71 5.97
CA ARG A 177 1.11 -17.48 5.95
C ARG A 177 0.65 -16.80 4.65
N GLU A 178 1.30 -17.10 3.52
CA GLU A 178 1.01 -16.45 2.24
C GLU A 178 -0.43 -16.71 1.77
N SER A 179 -0.98 -17.89 2.06
CA SER A 179 -2.37 -18.22 1.68
C SER A 179 -3.39 -17.40 2.47
N GLU A 180 -3.15 -17.23 3.77
CA GLU A 180 -3.95 -16.40 4.66
C GLU A 180 -3.85 -14.92 4.27
N ALA A 181 -2.64 -14.44 3.95
CA ALA A 181 -2.42 -13.08 3.48
C ALA A 181 -3.18 -12.78 2.18
N GLN A 182 -3.09 -13.67 1.19
CA GLN A 182 -3.84 -13.51 -0.06
C GLN A 182 -5.34 -13.54 0.18
N ALA A 183 -5.84 -14.44 1.05
CA ALA A 183 -7.26 -14.52 1.35
C ALA A 183 -7.79 -13.24 2.03
N ALA A 184 -7.02 -12.64 2.94
CA ALA A 184 -7.38 -11.39 3.59
C ALA A 184 -7.45 -10.22 2.59
N ILE A 185 -6.49 -10.14 1.65
CA ILE A 185 -6.51 -9.14 0.57
C ILE A 185 -7.75 -9.34 -0.32
N ASP A 186 -7.99 -10.58 -0.77
CA ASP A 186 -9.13 -10.92 -1.63
C ASP A 186 -10.48 -10.57 -0.96
N GLU A 187 -10.58 -10.74 0.36
CA GLU A 187 -11.79 -10.40 1.12
C GLU A 187 -12.03 -8.89 1.17
N VAL A 188 -11.00 -8.08 1.37
CA VAL A 188 -11.10 -6.62 1.35
C VAL A 188 -11.41 -6.12 -0.07
N ASP A 189 -10.76 -6.69 -1.09
CA ASP A 189 -11.02 -6.35 -2.50
C ASP A 189 -12.47 -6.66 -2.90
N ALA A 190 -13.03 -7.78 -2.40
CA ALA A 190 -14.43 -8.11 -2.61
C ALA A 190 -15.37 -7.11 -1.92
N GLN A 191 -15.00 -6.55 -0.76
CA GLN A 191 -15.78 -5.51 -0.09
C GLN A 191 -15.74 -4.19 -0.85
N ILE A 192 -14.57 -3.80 -1.40
CA ILE A 192 -14.45 -2.63 -2.28
C ILE A 192 -15.37 -2.79 -3.50
N GLU A 193 -15.34 -3.96 -4.16
CA GLU A 193 -16.19 -4.20 -5.33
C GLU A 193 -17.68 -4.18 -4.96
N ALA A 194 -18.07 -4.73 -3.80
CA ALA A 194 -19.45 -4.66 -3.33
C ALA A 194 -19.93 -3.21 -3.13
N VAL A 195 -19.06 -2.31 -2.65
CA VAL A 195 -19.35 -0.87 -2.55
C VAL A 195 -19.52 -0.25 -3.93
N ARG A 196 -18.66 -0.60 -4.91
CA ARG A 196 -18.79 -0.14 -6.29
C ARG A 196 -20.10 -0.57 -6.95
N GLU A 197 -20.51 -1.83 -6.74
CA GLU A 197 -21.78 -2.34 -7.23
C GLU A 197 -22.99 -1.64 -6.58
N ALA A 198 -22.88 -1.31 -5.30
CA ALA A 198 -23.92 -0.59 -4.56
C ALA A 198 -24.05 0.88 -4.96
N HIS A 199 -22.94 1.52 -5.38
CA HIS A 199 -22.84 2.93 -5.70
C HIS A 199 -22.36 3.18 -7.15
N PRO A 200 -23.24 3.00 -8.16
CA PRO A 200 -22.86 3.14 -9.57
C PRO A 200 -22.41 4.55 -9.95
N GLY A 201 -22.69 5.57 -9.13
CA GLY A 201 -22.21 6.94 -9.31
C GLY A 201 -20.70 7.06 -9.17
N LEU A 202 -20.01 6.12 -8.50
CA LEU A 202 -18.56 6.10 -8.34
C LEU A 202 -17.82 5.92 -9.68
N GLU A 203 -18.36 5.10 -10.59
CA GLU A 203 -17.66 4.74 -11.82
C GLU A 203 -17.38 5.99 -12.68
N GLY A 204 -16.10 6.29 -12.84
CA GLY A 204 -15.62 7.46 -13.58
C GLY A 204 -15.98 8.80 -12.92
N ALA A 205 -16.32 8.81 -11.63
CA ALA A 205 -16.40 10.04 -10.85
C ALA A 205 -15.00 10.62 -10.69
N THR A 206 -14.89 11.94 -10.62
CA THR A 206 -13.64 12.62 -10.29
C THR A 206 -13.54 12.85 -8.79
N GLY A 207 -12.34 12.73 -8.23
CA GLY A 207 -12.14 13.01 -6.81
C GLY A 207 -10.70 13.26 -6.41
N ALA A 208 -10.51 13.73 -5.17
CA ALA A 208 -9.21 14.06 -4.62
C ALA A 208 -9.19 13.90 -3.10
N PHE A 209 -8.01 13.59 -2.55
CA PHE A 209 -7.75 13.66 -1.11
C PHE A 209 -6.91 14.89 -0.78
N VAL A 210 -7.47 15.79 0.03
CA VAL A 210 -6.86 17.08 0.36
C VAL A 210 -6.80 17.32 1.86
N GLN A 211 -5.60 17.57 2.38
CA GLN A 211 -5.40 18.11 3.72
C GLN A 211 -5.56 19.63 3.69
N ILE A 212 -6.29 20.18 4.64
CA ILE A 212 -6.55 21.62 4.75
C ILE A 212 -5.94 22.11 6.05
N SER A 213 -5.05 23.09 5.98
CA SER A 213 -4.35 23.65 7.13
C SER A 213 -4.36 25.17 7.06
N PRO A 214 -3.96 25.89 8.13
CA PRO A 214 -3.76 27.33 8.06
C PRO A 214 -2.70 27.75 7.02
N GLN A 215 -1.84 26.82 6.60
CA GLN A 215 -0.87 27.09 5.54
C GLN A 215 -1.55 27.10 4.18
N GLY A 216 -2.60 26.27 3.99
CA GLY A 216 -3.49 26.14 2.82
C GLY A 216 -3.80 24.67 2.50
N PHE A 217 -3.98 24.34 1.23
CA PHE A 217 -4.44 23.01 0.78
C PHE A 217 -3.26 22.15 0.31
N ALA A 218 -3.06 20.97 0.90
CA ALA A 218 -2.10 19.99 0.44
C ALA A 218 -2.84 18.78 -0.15
N VAL A 219 -2.84 18.65 -1.47
CA VAL A 219 -3.52 17.57 -2.19
C VAL A 219 -2.54 16.47 -2.57
N VAL A 220 -2.99 15.21 -2.52
CA VAL A 220 -2.22 14.05 -2.98
C VAL A 220 -2.18 14.00 -4.50
N THR A 221 -1.01 13.82 -5.08
CA THR A 221 -0.79 13.93 -6.54
C THR A 221 -0.26 12.68 -7.22
N GLU A 222 0.41 11.80 -6.48
CA GLU A 222 1.00 10.58 -7.05
C GLU A 222 -0.03 9.47 -7.16
N ASP A 223 0.01 8.73 -8.26
CA ASP A 223 -0.89 7.59 -8.47
C ASP A 223 -0.59 6.42 -7.52
N THR A 224 0.67 6.28 -7.11
CA THR A 224 1.14 5.26 -6.16
C THR A 224 1.03 5.70 -4.71
N ASP A 225 0.40 6.85 -4.43
CA ASP A 225 0.07 7.20 -3.04
C ASP A 225 -1.18 6.41 -2.63
N PRO A 226 -1.15 5.67 -1.52
CA PRO A 226 -2.27 4.82 -1.11
C PRO A 226 -3.62 5.53 -0.98
N ALA A 227 -3.65 6.85 -0.74
CA ALA A 227 -4.91 7.61 -0.74
C ALA A 227 -5.54 7.72 -2.16
N ASN A 228 -4.70 7.89 -3.17
CA ASN A 228 -5.13 7.92 -4.57
C ASN A 228 -5.42 6.52 -5.11
N GLU A 229 -4.70 5.50 -4.63
CA GLU A 229 -5.04 4.09 -4.89
C GLU A 229 -6.39 3.74 -4.27
N PHE A 230 -6.69 4.15 -3.04
CA PHE A 230 -8.01 3.95 -2.42
C PHE A 230 -9.15 4.58 -3.23
N LEU A 231 -8.94 5.79 -3.78
CA LEU A 231 -9.91 6.40 -4.71
C LEU A 231 -10.03 5.58 -6.01
N SER A 232 -8.91 5.13 -6.57
CA SER A 232 -8.87 4.34 -7.81
C SER A 232 -9.53 2.98 -7.65
N ASP A 233 -9.34 2.33 -6.51
CA ASP A 233 -9.96 1.08 -6.10
C ASP A 233 -11.49 1.19 -6.09
N LEU A 234 -12.03 2.36 -5.73
CA LEU A 234 -13.45 2.67 -5.80
C LEU A 234 -13.95 3.04 -7.21
N GLY A 235 -13.08 3.12 -8.21
CA GLY A 235 -13.41 3.57 -9.57
C GLY A 235 -13.43 5.09 -9.75
N VAL A 236 -12.94 5.84 -8.76
CA VAL A 236 -12.82 7.30 -8.80
C VAL A 236 -11.52 7.71 -9.48
N ILE A 237 -11.61 8.65 -10.41
CA ILE A 237 -10.51 9.18 -11.20
C ILE A 237 -9.96 10.43 -10.51
N VAL A 238 -8.69 10.40 -10.13
CA VAL A 238 -7.97 11.62 -9.75
C VAL A 238 -7.72 12.48 -11.01
N PRO A 239 -8.19 13.74 -11.07
CA PRO A 239 -7.99 14.61 -12.23
C PRO A 239 -6.52 14.80 -12.61
N ALA A 240 -6.23 14.84 -13.92
CA ALA A 240 -4.88 15.05 -14.43
C ALA A 240 -4.26 16.36 -13.93
N GLU A 241 -5.06 17.43 -13.80
CA GLU A 241 -4.59 18.72 -13.27
C GLU A 241 -4.05 18.61 -11.84
N ILE A 242 -4.62 17.73 -11.01
CA ILE A 242 -4.13 17.46 -9.65
C ILE A 242 -2.81 16.68 -9.72
N LYS A 243 -2.73 15.65 -10.57
CA LYS A 243 -1.50 14.87 -10.75
C LYS A 243 -0.35 15.75 -11.26
N GLU A 244 -0.63 16.63 -12.22
CA GLU A 244 0.34 17.56 -12.82
C GLU A 244 0.74 18.72 -11.87
N ALA A 245 -0.03 18.97 -10.80
CA ALA A 245 0.32 19.97 -9.79
C ALA A 245 1.47 19.51 -8.88
N GLY A 246 1.73 18.20 -8.84
CA GLY A 246 2.80 17.59 -8.05
C GLY A 246 4.20 18.07 -8.45
N GLN A 247 5.08 18.17 -7.46
CA GLN A 247 6.54 18.14 -7.67
C GLN A 247 7.10 16.84 -7.08
N ASP A 248 8.42 16.65 -7.08
CA ASP A 248 9.09 15.54 -6.41
C ASP A 248 8.60 15.43 -4.94
N GLY A 249 7.67 14.52 -4.62
CA GLY A 249 7.28 14.25 -3.22
C GLY A 249 5.81 14.03 -2.88
N GLY A 250 4.94 13.53 -3.77
CA GLY A 250 3.66 12.94 -3.33
C GLY A 250 2.47 13.91 -3.16
N ARG A 251 2.73 15.17 -2.80
CA ARG A 251 1.70 16.19 -2.56
C ARG A 251 2.02 17.54 -3.20
N ALA A 252 0.97 18.22 -3.65
CA ALA A 252 1.03 19.60 -4.14
C ALA A 252 0.36 20.55 -3.16
N PHE A 253 1.00 21.70 -2.95
CA PHE A 253 0.44 22.77 -2.15
C PHE A 253 -0.34 23.76 -3.04
N ILE A 254 -1.65 23.82 -2.86
CA ILE A 254 -2.59 24.63 -3.65
C ILE A 254 -2.97 25.88 -2.84
N SER A 255 -2.80 27.05 -3.45
CA SER A 255 -3.26 28.32 -2.89
C SER A 255 -4.77 28.48 -3.02
N GLU A 256 -5.38 29.29 -2.16
CA GLU A 256 -6.82 29.63 -2.25
C GLU A 256 -7.23 30.17 -3.62
N GLU A 257 -6.35 30.91 -4.31
CA GLU A 257 -6.63 31.43 -5.67
C GLU A 257 -6.82 30.31 -6.71
N ASN A 258 -6.24 29.13 -6.47
CA ASN A 258 -6.30 27.96 -7.36
C ASN A 258 -7.23 26.86 -6.82
N ILE A 259 -8.04 27.15 -5.80
CA ILE A 259 -8.95 26.19 -5.14
C ILE A 259 -9.92 25.51 -6.13
N GLY A 260 -10.18 26.14 -7.27
CA GLY A 260 -11.03 25.59 -8.34
C GLY A 260 -10.55 24.25 -8.91
N ILE A 261 -9.29 23.86 -8.66
CA ILE A 261 -8.78 22.51 -8.96
C ILE A 261 -9.55 21.41 -8.22
N PHE A 262 -10.22 21.75 -7.11
CA PHE A 262 -11.05 20.83 -6.33
C PHE A 262 -12.52 20.76 -6.82
N ASN A 263 -12.87 21.36 -7.97
CA ASN A 263 -14.15 21.10 -8.63
C ASN A 263 -14.17 19.68 -9.21
N THR A 264 -14.48 18.73 -8.34
CA THR A 264 -14.55 17.29 -8.57
C THR A 264 -15.95 16.80 -8.24
N ASP A 265 -16.30 15.58 -8.64
CA ASP A 265 -17.58 14.99 -8.28
C ASP A 265 -17.68 14.69 -6.78
N MET A 266 -16.58 14.29 -6.14
CA MET A 266 -16.46 14.04 -4.71
C MET A 266 -15.12 14.56 -4.17
N LEU A 267 -15.12 15.15 -2.98
CA LEU A 267 -13.89 15.62 -2.33
C LEU A 267 -13.70 14.95 -0.97
N LEU A 268 -12.60 14.23 -0.79
CA LEU A 268 -12.17 13.73 0.52
C LEU A 268 -11.30 14.81 1.16
N SER A 269 -11.85 15.51 2.14
CA SER A 269 -11.17 16.62 2.81
C SER A 269 -10.75 16.23 4.22
N TRP A 270 -9.55 16.63 4.62
CA TRP A 270 -9.02 16.45 5.97
C TRP A 270 -8.63 17.80 6.58
N PRO A 271 -9.56 18.45 7.30
CA PRO A 271 -9.27 19.68 8.04
C PRO A 271 -8.30 19.45 9.21
N THR A 272 -7.21 20.21 9.24
CA THR A 272 -6.14 20.17 10.24
C THR A 272 -5.90 21.57 10.81
N GLY A 273 -6.75 21.96 11.76
CA GLY A 273 -6.64 23.26 12.43
C GLY A 273 -7.09 24.46 11.61
N ALA A 274 -7.79 24.24 10.50
CA ALA A 274 -8.48 25.27 9.70
C ALA A 274 -9.89 24.78 9.33
N ASP A 275 -10.85 25.70 9.32
CA ASP A 275 -12.19 25.43 8.77
C ASP A 275 -12.14 25.69 7.25
N PRO A 276 -12.39 24.70 6.39
CA PRO A 276 -12.43 24.93 4.95
C PRO A 276 -13.38 26.06 4.52
N ALA A 277 -14.47 26.28 5.26
CA ALA A 277 -15.46 27.31 4.92
C ALA A 277 -14.92 28.74 5.05
N ASP A 278 -13.79 28.94 5.73
CA ASP A 278 -13.10 30.22 5.83
C ASP A 278 -12.31 30.57 4.55
N ALA A 279 -11.97 29.59 3.71
CA ALA A 279 -11.20 29.81 2.48
C ALA A 279 -12.04 30.45 1.38
N GLN A 280 -11.50 31.45 0.69
CA GLN A 280 -12.21 32.11 -0.39
C GLN A 280 -12.48 31.14 -1.55
N GLY A 281 -13.75 30.99 -1.93
CA GLY A 281 -14.15 30.13 -3.04
C GLY A 281 -14.52 28.70 -2.64
N TRP A 282 -14.30 28.28 -1.40
CA TRP A 282 -14.68 26.93 -0.93
C TRP A 282 -16.16 26.65 -1.15
N ASN A 283 -17.05 27.55 -0.70
CA ASN A 283 -18.50 27.41 -0.86
C ASN A 283 -18.97 27.46 -2.33
N GLU A 284 -18.09 27.81 -3.26
CA GLU A 284 -18.39 27.82 -4.69
C GLU A 284 -18.04 26.52 -5.40
N LEU A 285 -17.30 25.61 -4.74
CA LEU A 285 -16.92 24.32 -5.30
C LEU A 285 -18.15 23.45 -5.55
N GLU A 286 -18.17 22.76 -6.69
CA GLU A 286 -19.22 21.81 -7.05
C GLU A 286 -19.48 20.74 -5.97
N PRO A 287 -18.46 20.07 -5.38
CA PRO A 287 -18.72 19.06 -4.37
C PRO A 287 -19.30 19.65 -3.08
N VAL A 288 -19.00 20.91 -2.75
CA VAL A 288 -19.60 21.61 -1.61
C VAL A 288 -21.07 21.91 -1.86
N LYS A 289 -21.42 22.37 -3.07
CA LYS A 289 -22.81 22.65 -3.48
C LYS A 289 -23.66 21.38 -3.57
N ASN A 290 -23.02 20.27 -3.93
CA ASN A 290 -23.66 18.98 -4.10
C ASN A 290 -23.71 18.15 -2.83
N ASP A 291 -23.13 18.62 -1.72
CA ASP A 291 -22.96 17.85 -0.46
C ASP A 291 -22.17 16.54 -0.66
N THR A 292 -21.25 16.51 -1.62
CA THR A 292 -20.35 15.38 -1.92
C THR A 292 -18.93 15.61 -1.38
N VAL A 293 -18.79 16.47 -0.36
CA VAL A 293 -17.57 16.57 0.44
C VAL A 293 -17.66 15.61 1.63
N PHE A 294 -16.71 14.70 1.74
CA PHE A 294 -16.45 14.00 2.98
C PHE A 294 -15.45 14.80 3.82
N SER A 295 -15.84 15.20 5.03
CA SER A 295 -14.96 15.91 5.97
C SER A 295 -14.41 14.93 6.99
N ALA A 296 -13.25 14.35 6.70
CA ALA A 296 -12.57 13.39 7.56
C ALA A 296 -12.04 14.04 8.84
N ASP A 297 -12.23 13.37 9.97
CA ASP A 297 -11.45 13.61 11.17
C ASP A 297 -10.07 12.96 11.08
N PHE A 298 -9.25 13.09 12.13
CA PHE A 298 -7.90 12.50 12.14
C PHE A 298 -7.93 10.98 11.92
N ILE A 299 -8.88 10.29 12.54
CA ILE A 299 -9.00 8.82 12.49
C ILE A 299 -9.32 8.39 11.06
N THR A 300 -10.34 8.99 10.45
CA THR A 300 -10.78 8.62 9.10
C THR A 300 -9.78 9.03 8.03
N ALA A 301 -9.12 10.17 8.21
CA ALA A 301 -8.06 10.60 7.32
C ALA A 301 -6.86 9.64 7.33
N ASN A 302 -6.54 9.01 8.46
CA ASN A 302 -5.51 7.96 8.51
C ASN A 302 -6.02 6.66 7.85
N ALA A 303 -7.28 6.27 8.08
CA ALA A 303 -7.83 5.07 7.46
C ALA A 303 -7.83 5.13 5.92
N ILE A 304 -7.97 6.33 5.34
CA ILE A 304 -7.93 6.61 3.90
C ILE A 304 -6.50 6.88 3.42
N GLY A 305 -5.73 7.68 4.16
CA GLY A 305 -4.41 8.16 3.73
C GLY A 305 -3.27 7.17 3.96
N THR A 306 -3.45 6.24 4.90
CA THR A 306 -2.54 5.14 5.19
C THR A 306 -3.39 3.87 5.37
N PRO A 307 -4.05 3.40 4.29
CA PRO A 307 -4.96 2.28 4.37
C PRO A 307 -4.22 1.02 4.83
N THR A 308 -4.97 0.13 5.48
CA THR A 308 -4.50 -1.18 5.92
C THR A 308 -5.57 -2.22 5.60
N VAL A 309 -5.21 -3.50 5.64
CA VAL A 309 -6.17 -4.60 5.44
C VAL A 309 -7.37 -4.51 6.41
N GLN A 310 -7.19 -3.90 7.58
CA GLN A 310 -8.27 -3.70 8.57
C GLN A 310 -8.96 -2.33 8.44
N SER A 311 -8.25 -1.27 8.04
CA SER A 311 -8.81 0.08 7.99
C SER A 311 -9.68 0.33 6.76
N VAL A 312 -9.41 -0.36 5.65
CA VAL A 312 -10.16 -0.17 4.39
C VAL A 312 -11.64 -0.48 4.56
N PRO A 313 -12.07 -1.68 5.04
CA PRO A 313 -13.47 -1.96 5.34
C PRO A 313 -14.13 -0.90 6.22
N TRP A 314 -13.44 -0.49 7.29
CA TRP A 314 -13.95 0.51 8.22
C TRP A 314 -14.12 1.89 7.56
N ALA A 315 -13.18 2.30 6.70
CA ALA A 315 -13.24 3.57 5.97
C ALA A 315 -14.41 3.60 4.98
N LEU A 316 -14.68 2.47 4.30
CA LEU A 316 -15.82 2.34 3.39
C LEU A 316 -17.15 2.62 4.11
N GLU A 317 -17.32 2.08 5.32
CA GLU A 317 -18.51 2.32 6.14
C GLU A 317 -18.69 3.82 6.48
N GLN A 318 -17.60 4.55 6.71
CA GLN A 318 -17.67 5.98 7.02
C GLN A 318 -18.10 6.82 5.81
N LEU A 319 -17.75 6.37 4.59
CA LEU A 319 -18.02 7.10 3.35
C LEU A 319 -19.47 6.94 2.85
N GLU A 320 -20.20 5.92 3.33
CA GLU A 320 -21.56 5.58 2.89
C GLU A 320 -22.50 6.79 2.69
N PRO A 321 -22.61 7.77 3.63
CA PRO A 321 -23.50 8.92 3.41
C PRO A 321 -23.07 9.80 2.23
N THR A 322 -21.77 9.95 2.00
CA THR A 322 -21.23 10.71 0.86
C THR A 322 -21.42 9.94 -0.45
N LEU A 323 -21.29 8.62 -0.43
CA LEU A 323 -21.51 7.78 -1.61
C LEU A 323 -22.98 7.79 -2.06
N GLN A 324 -23.93 7.69 -1.13
CA GLN A 324 -25.36 7.86 -1.43
C GLN A 324 -25.65 9.21 -2.08
N ARG A 325 -25.00 10.28 -1.58
CA ARG A 325 -25.18 11.61 -2.13
C ARG A 325 -24.58 11.74 -3.54
N LEU A 326 -23.43 11.12 -3.77
CA LEU A 326 -22.79 11.07 -5.09
C LEU A 326 -23.69 10.38 -6.13
N ASP A 327 -24.32 9.26 -5.76
CA ASP A 327 -25.28 8.56 -6.62
C ASP A 327 -26.45 9.47 -7.02
N GLU A 328 -27.05 10.19 -6.08
CA GLU A 328 -28.17 11.09 -6.35
C GLU A 328 -27.81 12.22 -7.33
N VAL A 329 -26.57 12.69 -7.27
CA VAL A 329 -26.07 13.80 -8.11
C VAL A 329 -25.73 13.30 -9.51
N ARG A 330 -25.27 12.06 -9.65
CA ARG A 330 -24.81 11.47 -10.92
C ARG A 330 -25.83 10.58 -11.62
N SER A 331 -26.98 10.27 -11.01
CA SER A 331 -28.12 9.55 -11.61
C SER A 331 -28.94 10.40 -12.58
#